data_AF-A0A7S2I9F9-F1
#
_entry.id   AF-A0A7S2I9F9-F1
#
_cell.length_a   1.000
_cell.length_b   1.000
_cell.length_c   1.000
_cell.angle_alpha   90.00
_cell.angle_beta   90.00
_cell.angle_gamma   90.00
#
_symmetry.space_group_name_H-M   'P 1'
#
loop_
_entity.id
_entity.type
_entity.pdbx_description
1 polymer ?
#
loop_
_entity_poly.entity_id
_entity_poly.type
_entity_poly.pdbx_seq_one_letter_code
_entity_poly.pdbx_strand_id
1 'polypeptide(L)'
;LYHPVDYGGSHPYEIYQRRMLFQSENNKNDNGNTNKEEENEKEWQQQQHERRQEYNSATTDDEYKPIRITMDTTFLAELVQNDTSKKPHVDFLLTELLPTVNTFWTEALTVYPVQGDIYVPEAKSEICRGGMGRWSESDLVVFVFAEPEDC
;
A
#
# COMPACT_ATOMS: atom_id res chain seq x y z
N LEU A 1 5.02 -22.20 12.53
CA LEU A 1 3.69 -21.92 13.13
C LEU A 1 3.17 -20.68 12.43
N TYR A 2 2.15 -20.85 11.57
CA TYR A 2 1.56 -19.75 10.81
C TYR A 2 0.51 -19.10 11.71
N HIS A 3 0.77 -17.90 12.21
CA HIS A 3 -0.26 -17.12 12.89
C HIS A 3 -0.96 -16.28 11.81
N PRO A 4 -2.29 -16.43 11.63
CA PRO A 4 -3.03 -15.55 10.75
C PRO A 4 -2.85 -14.11 11.24
N VAL A 5 -2.52 -13.21 10.31
CA VAL A 5 -2.42 -11.78 10.60
C VAL A 5 -3.84 -11.30 10.88
N ASP A 6 -4.07 -10.84 12.11
CA ASP A 6 -5.33 -10.24 12.53
C ASP A 6 -5.30 -8.77 12.11
N TYR A 7 -6.08 -8.42 11.10
CA TYR A 7 -6.21 -7.07 10.58
C TYR A 7 -7.32 -6.29 11.30
N GLY A 8 -7.69 -6.69 12.52
CA GLY A 8 -8.67 -5.98 13.33
C GLY A 8 -10.11 -6.17 12.85
N GLY A 9 -10.40 -7.19 12.04
CA GLY A 9 -11.76 -7.53 11.61
C GLY A 9 -12.35 -6.64 10.50
N SER A 10 -11.60 -5.67 10.01
CA SER A 10 -12.07 -4.63 9.06
C SER A 10 -11.44 -4.72 7.67
N HIS A 11 -10.46 -5.62 7.50
CA HIS A 11 -9.80 -5.79 6.21
C HIS A 11 -10.74 -6.50 5.21
N PRO A 12 -10.77 -6.09 3.93
CA PRO A 12 -11.67 -6.67 2.91
C PRO A 12 -11.59 -8.19 2.81
N TYR A 13 -10.40 -8.76 3.04
CA TYR A 13 -10.16 -10.20 3.03
C TYR A 13 -10.85 -10.92 4.21
N GLU A 14 -10.80 -10.36 5.42
CA GLU A 14 -11.42 -10.96 6.60
C GLU A 14 -12.95 -10.86 6.54
N ILE A 15 -13.46 -9.75 6.01
CA ILE A 15 -14.89 -9.55 5.75
C ILE A 15 -15.39 -10.63 4.77
N TYR A 16 -14.64 -10.89 3.70
CA TYR A 16 -14.99 -11.93 2.73
C TYR A 16 -14.98 -13.33 3.34
N GLN A 17 -13.92 -13.70 4.07
CA GLN A 17 -13.84 -15.01 4.73
C GLN A 17 -14.97 -15.22 5.73
N ARG A 18 -15.30 -14.20 6.53
CA ARG A 18 -16.37 -14.29 7.53
C ARG A 18 -17.74 -14.41 6.87
N ARG A 19 -17.98 -13.70 5.77
CA ARG A 19 -19.22 -13.84 4.98
C ARG A 19 -19.39 -15.26 4.42
N MET A 20 -18.30 -15.86 3.94
CA MET A 20 -18.30 -17.26 3.47
C MET A 20 -18.66 -18.25 4.59
N LEU A 21 -18.12 -18.04 5.80
CA LEU A 21 -18.44 -18.87 6.97
C LEU A 21 -19.93 -18.78 7.34
N PHE A 22 -20.49 -17.57 7.43
CA PHE A 22 -21.92 -17.38 7.74
C PHE A 22 -22.86 -18.00 6.70
N GLN A 23 -22.54 -17.87 5.41
CA GLN A 23 -23.32 -18.51 4.35
C GLN A 23 -23.26 -20.05 4.44
N SER A 24 -22.11 -20.60 4.86
CA SER A 24 -21.94 -22.04 5.02
C SER A 24 -22.70 -22.62 6.21
N GLU A 25 -22.88 -21.83 7.28
CA GLU A 25 -23.63 -22.24 8.48
C GLU A 25 -25.15 -22.18 8.24
N ASN A 26 -25.64 -21.16 7.52
CA ASN A 26 -27.06 -21.06 7.19
C ASN A 26 -27.54 -22.18 6.25
N ASN A 27 -26.72 -22.60 5.28
CA ASN A 27 -27.06 -23.72 4.38
C ASN A 27 -27.20 -25.09 5.07
N LYS A 28 -26.77 -25.23 6.33
CA LYS A 28 -26.90 -26.49 7.09
C LYS A 28 -28.17 -26.57 7.95
N ASN A 29 -28.86 -25.44 8.17
CA ASN A 29 -30.00 -25.34 9.09
C ASN A 29 -31.30 -24.97 8.36
N ASP A 30 -31.50 -25.50 7.15
CA ASP A 30 -32.64 -25.19 6.30
C ASP A 30 -33.91 -25.94 6.78
N ASN A 31 -34.48 -25.46 7.90
CA ASN A 31 -35.84 -25.73 8.35
C ASN A 31 -36.55 -24.37 8.50
N GLY A 32 -36.74 -23.71 7.36
CA GLY A 32 -37.83 -22.76 7.06
C GLY A 32 -38.34 -21.87 8.19
N ASN A 33 -37.50 -20.97 8.72
CA ASN A 33 -37.98 -19.89 9.58
C ASN A 33 -37.36 -18.55 9.16
N THR A 34 -37.91 -17.97 8.10
CA THR A 34 -37.54 -16.72 7.44
C THR A 34 -37.43 -15.52 8.38
N ASN A 35 -38.15 -15.52 9.51
CA ASN A 35 -38.11 -14.42 10.49
C ASN A 35 -36.78 -14.35 11.27
N LYS A 36 -36.09 -15.48 11.46
CA LYS A 36 -34.78 -15.49 12.15
C LYS A 36 -33.64 -14.97 11.27
N GLU A 37 -33.78 -15.11 9.95
CA GLU A 37 -32.78 -14.64 8.99
C GLU A 37 -32.75 -13.12 8.91
N GLU A 38 -33.92 -12.48 8.87
CA GLU A 38 -34.02 -11.02 8.88
C GLU A 38 -33.56 -10.38 10.20
N GLU A 39 -33.84 -11.03 11.35
CA GLU A 39 -33.34 -10.56 12.65
C GLU A 39 -31.82 -10.67 12.75
N ASN A 40 -31.24 -11.82 12.34
CA ASN A 40 -29.79 -12.01 12.32
C ASN A 40 -29.10 -11.05 11.35
N GLU A 41 -29.70 -10.76 10.18
CA GLU A 41 -29.14 -9.81 9.24
C GLU A 41 -29.18 -8.37 9.78
N LYS A 42 -30.28 -7.97 10.43
CA LYS A 42 -30.38 -6.65 11.07
C LYS A 42 -29.40 -6.50 12.24
N GLU A 43 -29.25 -7.52 13.08
CA GLU A 43 -28.30 -7.51 14.19
C GLU A 43 -26.86 -7.47 13.67
N TRP A 44 -26.55 -8.17 12.58
CA TRP A 44 -25.25 -8.08 11.92
C TRP A 44 -25.00 -6.69 11.33
N GLN A 45 -25.96 -6.12 10.60
CA GLN A 45 -25.84 -4.77 10.04
C GLN A 45 -25.65 -3.73 11.14
N GLN A 46 -26.34 -3.89 12.27
CA GLN A 46 -26.21 -3.00 13.42
C GLN A 46 -24.83 -3.13 14.10
N GLN A 47 -24.33 -4.36 14.31
CA GLN A 47 -22.96 -4.56 14.81
C GLN A 47 -21.88 -4.05 13.85
N GLN A 48 -22.10 -4.12 12.54
CA GLN A 48 -21.20 -3.50 11.55
C GLN A 48 -21.26 -1.98 11.63
N HIS A 49 -22.45 -1.40 11.85
CA HIS A 49 -22.61 0.04 11.97
C HIS A 49 -21.96 0.57 13.26
N GLU A 50 -22.17 -0.10 14.38
CA GLU A 50 -21.56 0.22 15.67
C GLU A 50 -20.03 0.08 15.60
N ARG A 51 -19.49 -1.01 15.01
CA ARG A 51 -18.04 -1.13 14.78
C ARG A 51 -17.47 -0.06 13.85
N ARG A 52 -18.20 0.36 12.82
CA ARG A 52 -17.76 1.49 11.96
C ARG A 52 -17.75 2.81 12.72
N GLN A 53 -18.74 3.05 13.58
CA GLN A 53 -18.76 4.26 14.41
C GLN A 53 -17.66 4.23 15.47
N GLU A 54 -17.38 3.06 16.05
CA GLU A 54 -16.27 2.87 16.99
C GLU A 54 -14.90 3.01 16.30
N TYR A 55 -14.73 2.49 15.09
CA TYR A 55 -13.52 2.70 14.29
C TYR A 55 -13.34 4.19 13.94
N ASN A 56 -14.39 4.87 13.48
CA ASN A 56 -14.34 6.30 13.18
C ASN A 56 -14.14 7.19 14.41
N SER A 57 -14.40 6.69 15.62
CA SER A 57 -14.18 7.43 16.87
C SER A 57 -12.87 7.05 17.58
N ALA A 58 -12.28 5.88 17.24
CA ALA A 58 -11.00 5.41 17.74
C ALA A 58 -9.81 5.70 16.82
N THR A 59 -10.03 5.91 15.51
CA THR A 59 -9.00 6.45 14.64
C THR A 59 -8.87 7.93 14.91
N THR A 60 -8.10 8.27 15.95
CA THR A 60 -7.42 9.55 15.99
C THR A 60 -6.70 9.71 14.65
N ASP A 61 -6.90 10.84 13.97
CA ASP A 61 -6.25 11.25 12.71
C ASP A 61 -4.70 11.12 12.70
N ASP A 62 -4.09 10.73 13.82
CA ASP A 62 -2.66 10.54 14.04
C ASP A 62 -2.08 9.23 13.48
N GLU A 63 -2.89 8.21 13.19
CA GLU A 63 -2.38 6.90 12.73
C GLU A 63 -1.96 6.89 11.26
N TYR A 64 -2.71 7.59 10.40
CA TYR A 64 -2.43 7.67 8.97
C TYR A 64 -1.73 9.00 8.67
N LYS A 65 -0.59 8.92 8.00
CA LYS A 65 0.23 10.09 7.65
C LYS A 65 0.45 10.15 6.14
N PRO A 66 0.74 11.32 5.56
CA PRO A 66 1.14 11.43 4.16
C PRO A 66 2.29 10.47 3.84
N ILE A 67 2.22 9.79 2.70
CA ILE A 67 3.24 8.82 2.30
C ILE A 67 4.61 9.50 2.11
N ARG A 68 5.67 8.95 2.71
CA ARG A 68 7.04 9.40 2.50
C ARG A 68 7.68 8.60 1.38
N ILE A 69 7.81 9.21 0.21
CA ILE A 69 8.39 8.57 -0.96
C ILE A 69 9.84 9.05 -1.14
N THR A 70 10.76 8.10 -1.25
CA THR A 70 12.16 8.38 -1.62
C THR A 70 12.40 7.93 -3.05
N MET A 71 12.88 8.86 -3.88
CA MET A 71 13.27 8.57 -5.26
C MET A 71 14.79 8.42 -5.34
N ASP A 72 15.24 7.21 -5.63
CA ASP A 72 16.66 6.94 -5.92
C ASP A 72 16.93 7.22 -7.40
N THR A 73 17.81 8.19 -7.63
CA THR A 73 18.19 8.68 -8.96
C THR A 73 19.67 8.47 -9.26
N THR A 74 20.36 7.62 -8.48
CA THR A 74 21.80 7.36 -8.65
C THR A 74 22.12 6.87 -10.06
N PHE A 75 21.25 6.05 -10.66
CA PHE A 75 21.41 5.59 -12.04
C PHE A 75 21.40 6.74 -13.06
N LEU A 76 20.55 7.76 -12.87
CA LEU A 76 20.52 8.93 -13.76
C LEU A 76 21.82 9.74 -13.68
N ALA A 77 22.44 9.80 -12.49
CA ALA A 77 23.74 10.43 -12.32
C ALA A 77 24.84 9.67 -13.07
N GLU A 78 24.85 8.33 -13.00
CA GLU A 78 25.75 7.48 -13.77
C GLU A 78 25.53 7.63 -15.28
N LEU A 79 24.27 7.74 -15.73
CA LEU A 79 23.94 7.95 -17.13
C LEU A 79 24.56 9.26 -17.67
N VAL A 80 24.51 10.36 -16.91
CA VAL A 80 25.13 11.63 -17.31
C VAL A 80 26.65 11.56 -17.30
N GLN A 81 27.24 10.78 -16.39
CA GLN A 81 28.69 10.55 -16.39
C GLN A 81 29.14 9.79 -17.64
N ASN A 82 28.34 8.83 -18.11
CA ASN A 82 28.63 8.03 -19.29
C ASN A 82 28.32 8.78 -20.61
N ASP A 83 27.24 9.56 -20.65
CA ASP A 83 26.82 10.34 -21.82
C ASP A 83 26.31 11.73 -21.41
N THR A 84 27.17 12.72 -21.56
CA THR A 84 26.87 14.11 -21.22
C THR A 84 25.77 14.73 -22.08
N SER A 85 25.47 14.17 -23.26
CA SER A 85 24.37 14.64 -24.11
C SER A 85 22.99 14.42 -23.46
N LYS A 86 22.89 13.47 -22.50
CA LYS A 86 21.66 13.20 -21.75
C LYS A 86 21.40 14.19 -20.62
N LYS A 87 22.39 15.02 -20.27
CA LYS A 87 22.30 15.96 -19.13
C LYS A 87 21.04 16.85 -19.16
N PRO A 88 20.65 17.50 -20.26
CA PRO A 88 19.47 18.35 -20.26
C PRO A 88 18.17 17.59 -19.97
N HIS A 89 18.07 16.34 -20.43
CA HIS A 89 16.91 15.48 -20.16
C HIS A 89 16.88 15.03 -18.70
N VAL A 90 18.03 14.62 -18.15
CA VAL A 90 18.15 14.23 -16.75
C VAL A 90 17.88 15.42 -15.83
N ASP A 91 18.40 16.60 -16.16
CA ASP A 91 18.14 17.82 -15.39
C ASP A 91 16.63 18.10 -15.35
N PHE A 92 15.92 18.03 -16.48
CA PHE A 92 14.45 18.17 -16.51
C PHE A 92 13.72 17.14 -15.64
N LEU A 93 14.14 15.87 -15.70
CA LEU A 93 13.54 14.82 -14.84
C LEU A 93 13.71 15.15 -13.36
N LEU A 94 14.92 15.53 -12.96
CA LEU A 94 15.26 15.78 -11.56
C LEU A 94 14.65 17.07 -11.00
N THR A 95 14.56 18.13 -11.81
CA THR A 95 14.12 19.46 -11.33
C THR A 95 12.63 19.72 -11.52
N GLU A 96 12.01 19.13 -12.54
CA GLU A 96 10.61 19.42 -12.88
C GLU A 96 9.70 18.21 -12.63
N LEU A 97 9.99 17.08 -13.31
CA LEU A 97 9.04 15.97 -13.38
C LEU A 97 8.95 15.20 -12.07
N LEU A 98 10.08 14.70 -11.55
CA LEU A 98 10.09 13.86 -10.35
C LEU A 98 9.56 14.60 -9.12
N PRO A 99 9.92 15.86 -8.84
CA PRO A 99 9.32 16.62 -7.74
C PRO A 99 7.80 16.77 -7.89
N THR A 100 7.30 17.05 -9.09
CA THR A 100 5.85 17.18 -9.35
C THR A 100 5.11 15.88 -9.07
N VAL A 101 5.63 14.75 -9.55
CA VAL A 101 5.06 13.41 -9.30
C VAL A 101 5.11 13.08 -7.81
N ASN A 102 6.23 13.38 -7.14
CA ASN A 102 6.40 13.11 -5.72
C ASN A 102 5.38 13.87 -4.87
N THR A 103 5.23 15.18 -5.12
CA THR A 103 4.27 16.03 -4.42
C THR A 103 2.85 15.53 -4.63
N PHE A 104 2.46 15.24 -5.87
CA PHE A 104 1.12 14.74 -6.18
C PHE A 104 0.77 13.49 -5.38
N TRP A 105 1.65 12.48 -5.35
CA TRP A 105 1.38 11.24 -4.63
C TRP A 105 1.47 11.37 -3.11
N THR A 106 2.38 12.20 -2.62
CA THR A 106 2.50 12.50 -1.18
C THR A 106 1.23 13.16 -0.65
N GLU A 107 0.63 14.07 -1.43
CA GLU A 107 -0.62 14.74 -1.06
C GLU A 107 -1.86 13.85 -1.26
N ALA A 108 -1.84 12.96 -2.26
CA ALA A 108 -2.97 12.12 -2.60
C ALA A 108 -3.11 10.87 -1.71
N LEU A 109 -2.03 10.41 -1.06
CA LEU A 109 -1.99 9.13 -0.35
C LEU A 109 -1.62 9.30 1.12
N THR A 110 -2.41 8.68 1.99
CA THR A 110 -2.08 8.47 3.40
C THR A 110 -1.83 6.99 3.68
N VAL A 111 -0.86 6.72 4.54
CA VAL A 111 -0.40 5.37 4.88
C VAL A 111 -0.15 5.26 6.38
N TYR A 112 -0.14 4.02 6.88
CA TYR A 112 0.47 3.77 8.17
C TYR A 112 2.01 3.80 7.98
N PRO A 113 2.71 4.76 8.60
CA PRO A 113 4.13 4.98 8.31
C PRO A 113 4.98 3.79 8.76
N VAL A 114 5.94 3.42 7.91
CA VAL A 114 6.95 2.42 8.22
C VAL A 114 7.73 2.88 9.45
N GLN A 115 7.78 2.00 10.46
CA GLN A 115 8.58 2.18 11.67
C GLN A 115 9.95 1.55 11.45
N GLY A 116 11.01 2.37 11.51
CA GLY A 116 12.37 1.95 11.19
C GLY A 116 12.70 2.13 9.71
N ASP A 117 13.54 1.25 9.18
CA ASP A 117 14.14 1.44 7.86
C ASP A 117 13.68 0.40 6.85
N ILE A 118 13.48 0.84 5.61
CA ILE A 118 13.26 -0.06 4.48
C ILE A 118 14.61 -0.63 4.04
N TYR A 119 14.73 -1.95 4.06
CA TYR A 119 15.89 -2.66 3.53
C TYR A 119 15.56 -3.31 2.19
N VAL A 120 16.27 -2.91 1.14
CA VAL A 120 16.17 -3.53 -0.17
C VAL A 120 17.38 -4.44 -0.35
N PRO A 121 17.18 -5.78 -0.31
CA PRO A 121 18.27 -6.72 -0.52
C PRO A 121 18.78 -6.67 -1.96
N GLU A 122 19.99 -7.17 -2.18
CA GLU A 122 20.54 -7.35 -3.51
C GLU A 122 19.58 -8.12 -4.41
N ALA A 123 19.12 -7.46 -5.46
CA ALA A 123 18.22 -8.08 -6.40
C ALA A 123 19.04 -9.05 -7.28
N LYS A 124 18.72 -10.34 -7.20
CA LYS A 124 19.36 -11.39 -8.01
C LYS A 124 18.90 -11.40 -9.48
N SER A 125 18.08 -10.43 -9.88
CA SER A 125 17.40 -10.37 -11.17
C SER A 125 17.94 -9.20 -11.98
N GLU A 126 18.31 -9.45 -13.23
CA GLU A 126 18.80 -8.43 -14.17
C GLU A 126 17.79 -7.30 -14.42
N ILE A 127 16.50 -7.56 -14.18
CA ILE A 127 15.38 -6.61 -14.34
C ILE A 127 15.33 -5.61 -13.18
N CYS A 128 15.86 -5.99 -12.02
CA CYS A 128 15.86 -5.16 -10.82
C CYS A 128 17.28 -4.61 -10.60
N ARG A 129 17.73 -3.70 -11.46
CA ARG A 129 19.00 -2.95 -11.24
C ARG A 129 18.90 -1.90 -10.12
N GLY A 130 17.97 -2.10 -9.17
CA GLY A 130 17.77 -1.28 -7.98
C GLY A 130 19.05 -1.18 -7.16
N GLY A 131 19.32 0.01 -6.63
CA GLY A 131 20.36 0.19 -5.63
C GLY A 131 20.11 -0.71 -4.42
N MET A 132 21.17 -1.34 -3.91
CA MET A 132 21.14 -1.98 -2.60
C MET A 132 21.22 -0.89 -1.54
N GLY A 133 20.38 -0.98 -0.51
CA GLY A 133 20.44 0.05 0.52
C GLY A 133 19.46 -0.11 1.66
N ARG A 134 19.56 0.88 2.54
CA ARG A 134 18.73 1.05 3.72
C ARG A 134 18.26 2.49 3.74
N TRP A 135 16.95 2.70 3.72
CA TRP A 135 16.34 4.02 3.71
C TRP A 135 15.54 4.22 4.98
N SER A 136 15.99 5.18 5.79
CA SER A 136 15.25 5.66 6.95
C SER A 136 14.16 6.63 6.52
N GLU A 137 13.11 6.75 7.32
CA GLU A 137 12.06 7.76 7.12
C GLU A 137 11.34 7.67 5.77
N SER A 138 11.28 6.49 5.17
CA SER A 138 10.61 6.23 3.90
C SER A 138 9.54 5.17 4.06
N ASP A 139 8.43 5.34 3.37
CA ASP A 139 7.34 4.37 3.26
C ASP A 139 7.35 3.65 1.91
N LEU A 140 7.95 4.29 0.90
CA LEU A 140 8.15 3.74 -0.43
C LEU A 140 9.49 4.22 -1.00
N VAL A 141 10.26 3.31 -1.61
CA VAL A 141 11.46 3.63 -2.38
C VAL A 141 11.20 3.35 -3.84
N VAL A 142 11.42 4.34 -4.70
CA VAL A 142 11.26 4.25 -6.16
C VAL A 142 12.62 4.45 -6.81
N PHE A 143 13.09 3.42 -7.52
CA PHE A 143 14.31 3.51 -8.30
C PHE A 143 13.99 4.00 -9.71
N VAL A 144 14.64 5.08 -10.13
CA VAL A 144 14.39 5.71 -11.44
C VAL A 144 15.50 5.35 -12.41
N PHE A 145 15.12 4.70 -13.51
CA PHE A 145 16.01 4.31 -14.59
C PHE A 145 15.55 4.93 -15.91
N ALA A 146 16.49 5.14 -16.82
CA ALA A 146 16.22 5.51 -18.19
C ALA A 146 17.05 4.60 -19.10
N GLU A 147 16.39 3.67 -19.80
CA GLU A 147 17.03 2.89 -20.85
C GLU A 147 16.81 3.58 -22.19
N PRO A 148 17.82 3.59 -23.08
CA PRO A 148 17.55 3.92 -24.47
C PRO A 148 16.58 2.88 -25.02
N GLU A 149 15.46 3.32 -25.59
CA GLU A 149 14.74 2.48 -26.54
C GLU A 149 15.70 2.24 -27.70
N ASP A 150 16.28 1.04 -27.80
CA ASP A 150 16.93 0.58 -29.02
C ASP A 150 15.87 0.61 -30.14
N CYS A 151 15.83 1.72 -30.88
CA CYS A 151 15.11 1.90 -32.14
C CYS A 151 16.06 1.70 -33.32
#